data_AF-A0ABD0PIV8-F1
#
_entry.id   AF-A0ABD0PIV8-F1
#
_cell.length_a   1.000
_cell.length_b   1.000
_cell.length_c   1.000
_cell.angle_alpha   90.00
_cell.angle_beta   90.00
_cell.angle_gamma   90.00
#
_symmetry.space_group_name_H-M   'P 1'
#
loop_
_entity.id
_entity.type
_entity.pdbx_description
1 polymer ?
#
loop_
_entity_poly.entity_id
_entity_poly.type
_entity_poly.pdbx_seq_one_letter_code
_entity_poly.pdbx_strand_id
1 'polypeptide(L)' 'DPAVLVLLLEQGDRSLEDHTMDFVFLANLTHYPDSYLCSFYHTGVNTTTRMQL' A
#
# COMPACT_ATOMS: atom_id res chain seq x y z
N ASP A 1 -0.75 -3.97 14.76
CA ASP A 1 -0.05 -2.68 14.70
C ASP A 1 -0.18 -2.14 13.28
N PRO A 2 -0.81 -0.97 13.07
CA PRO A 2 -0.96 -0.37 11.74
C PRO A 2 0.36 -0.24 10.97
N ALA A 3 1.47 0.02 11.67
CA ALA A 3 2.79 0.10 11.05
C ALA A 3 3.24 -1.24 10.45
N VAL A 4 2.95 -2.35 11.13
CA VAL A 4 3.22 -3.69 10.59
C VAL A 4 2.24 -4.05 9.47
N LEU A 5 0.97 -3.65 9.60
CA LEU A 5 -0.05 -3.94 8.60
C LEU A 5 0.23 -3.23 7.26
N VAL A 6 0.68 -1.97 7.28
CA VAL A 6 1.00 -1.24 6.05
C VAL A 6 2.17 -1.85 5.28
N LEU A 7 3.14 -2.46 5.99
CA LEU A 7 4.30 -3.13 5.41
C LEU A 7 3.95 -4.46 4.73
N LEU A 8 2.89 -5.13 5.21
CA LEU A 8 2.46 -6.45 4.75
C LEU A 8 1.23 -6.38 3.83
N LEU A 9 0.77 -5.17 3.49
CA LEU A 9 -0.41 -4.98 2.67
C LEU A 9 -0.07 -5.25 1.21
N GLU A 10 -0.57 -6.36 0.68
CA GLU A 10 -0.45 -6.71 -0.73
C GLU A 10 -1.79 -6.50 -1.46
N GLN A 11 -1.75 -6.06 -2.72
CA GLN A 11 -2.95 -5.94 -3.55
C GLN A 11 -3.56 -7.33 -3.82
N GLY A 12 -2.72 -8.33 -4.13
CA GLY A 12 -3.17 -9.66 -4.55
C GLY A 12 -4.11 -9.55 -5.76
N ASP A 13 -5.26 -10.23 -5.68
CA ASP A 13 -6.32 -10.21 -6.69
C ASP A 13 -7.33 -9.07 -6.50
N ARG A 14 -7.13 -8.19 -5.52
CA ARG A 14 -8.03 -7.07 -5.24
C ARG A 14 -7.89 -5.97 -6.28
N SER A 15 -8.94 -5.18 -6.42
CA SER A 15 -8.89 -3.97 -7.25
C SER A 15 -7.83 -3.01 -6.72
N LEU A 16 -7.29 -2.17 -7.61
CA LEU A 16 -6.36 -1.12 -7.20
C LEU A 16 -7.04 -0.16 -6.22
N GLU A 17 -8.33 0.14 -6.44
CA GLU A 17 -9.12 1.04 -5.59
C GLU A 17 -9.23 0.50 -4.15
N ASP A 18 -9.62 -0.76 -3.98
CA ASP A 18 -9.75 -1.38 -2.64
C ASP A 18 -8.40 -1.42 -1.91
N HIS A 19 -7.33 -1.82 -2.62
CA HIS A 19 -5.99 -1.82 -2.05
C HIS A 19 -5.54 -0.42 -1.63
N THR A 20 -5.80 0.59 -2.46
CA THR A 20 -5.45 1.99 -2.16
C THR A 20 -6.21 2.51 -0.95
N MET A 21 -7.50 2.20 -0.86
CA MET A 21 -8.33 2.63 0.27
C MET A 21 -7.79 2.05 1.59
N ASP A 22 -7.48 0.75 1.62
CA ASP A 22 -6.87 0.10 2.78
C ASP A 22 -5.48 0.69 3.12
N PHE A 23 -4.65 0.94 2.10
CA PHE A 23 -3.33 1.50 2.28
C PHE A 23 -3.41 2.90 2.91
N VAL A 24 -4.25 3.78 2.37
CA VAL A 24 -4.43 5.14 2.88
C VAL A 24 -4.98 5.12 4.30
N PHE A 25 -5.96 4.24 4.58
CA PHE A 25 -6.48 4.08 5.93
C PHE A 25 -5.37 3.68 6.92
N LEU A 26 -4.55 2.67 6.59
CA LEU A 26 -3.47 2.20 7.45
C LEU A 26 -2.34 3.23 7.57
N ALA A 27 -1.92 3.87 6.47
CA ALA A 27 -0.84 4.85 6.44
C ALA A 27 -1.09 6.04 7.39
N ASN A 28 -2.34 6.52 7.44
CA ASN A 28 -2.77 7.59 8.35
C ASN A 28 -2.65 7.23 9.84
N LEU A 29 -2.50 5.94 10.16
CA LEU A 29 -2.32 5.46 11.53
C LEU A 29 -0.83 5.21 11.87
N THR A 30 0.08 5.62 10.98
CA THR A 30 1.54 5.44 11.15
C THR A 30 2.26 6.79 11.19
N HIS A 31 3.55 6.75 11.58
CA HIS A 31 4.43 7.92 11.57
C HIS A 31 5.51 7.82 10.48
N TYR A 32 5.30 6.97 9.47
CA TYR A 32 6.26 6.82 8.38
C TYR A 32 6.30 8.08 7.51
N PRO A 33 7.50 8.54 7.10
CA PRO A 33 7.61 9.58 6.10
C PRO A 33 6.99 9.16 4.76
N ASP A 34 6.46 10.12 4.01
CA ASP A 34 5.81 9.89 2.71
C ASP A 34 6.70 9.13 1.71
N SER A 35 8.02 9.33 1.74
CA SER A 35 8.97 8.60 0.88
C SER A 35 8.96 7.09 1.14
N TYR A 36 8.79 6.68 2.40
CA TYR A 36 8.67 5.27 2.77
C TYR A 36 7.28 4.74 2.41
N LEU A 37 6.22 5.50 2.69
CA LEU A 37 4.85 5.12 2.33
C LEU A 37 4.71 4.92 0.82
N CYS A 38 5.30 5.80 0.01
CA CYS A 38 5.35 5.65 -1.45
C CYS A 38 6.04 4.34 -1.86
N SER A 39 7.15 3.99 -1.22
CA SER A 39 7.86 2.73 -1.47
C SER A 39 7.01 1.51 -1.08
N PHE A 40 6.36 1.54 0.09
CA PHE A 40 5.52 0.44 0.56
C PHE A 40 4.32 0.22 -0.34
N TYR A 41 3.63 1.28 -0.72
CA TYR A 41 2.51 1.22 -1.65
C TYR A 41 2.95 0.62 -2.98
N HIS A 42 4.03 1.13 -3.56
CA HIS A 42 4.54 0.61 -4.83
C HIS A 42 4.99 -0.86 -4.74
N THR A 43 5.53 -1.31 -3.61
CA THR A 43 5.87 -2.73 -3.39
C THR A 43 4.62 -3.60 -3.20
N GLY A 44 3.57 -3.09 -2.56
CA GLY A 44 2.33 -3.80 -2.30
C GLY A 44 1.40 -3.96 -3.51
N VAL A 45 1.47 -3.05 -4.50
CA VAL A 45 0.73 -3.16 -5.77
C VAL A 45 1.27 -4.32 -6.60
N ASN A 46 0.38 -5.11 -7.20
CA ASN A 46 0.79 -6.27 -7.99
C ASN A 46 1.50 -5.86 -9.30
N THR A 47 2.28 -6.78 -9.87
CA THR A 47 3.13 -6.49 -11.04
C THR A 47 2.33 -6.01 -12.25
N THR A 48 1.15 -6.59 -12.50
CA THR A 48 0.31 -6.22 -13.64
C THR A 48 -0.15 -4.77 -13.54
N THR A 49 -0.66 -4.36 -12.38
CA THR A 49 -1.10 -2.98 -12.14
C THR A 49 0.08 -2.01 -12.15
N ARG A 50 1.24 -2.39 -11.57
CA ARG A 50 2.45 -1.56 -11.61
C ARG A 50 2.98 -1.28 -13.01
N MET A 51 2.80 -2.19 -13.96
CA MET A 51 3.22 -1.96 -15.36
C MET A 51 2.33 -0.95 -16.10
N GLN A 52 1.21 -0.53 -15.50
CA GLN A 52 0.24 0.38 -16.08
C GLN A 52 0.21 1.76 -15.40
N LEU A 53 0.95 1.93 -14.29
CA LEU A 53 1.15 3.18 -13.55
C LEU A 53 2.41 3.88 -14.05
#